data_AF-A0A9E0XA86-F1
#
_entry.id   AF-A0A9E0XA86-F1
#
_cell.length_a   1.000
_cell.length_b   1.000
_cell.length_c   1.000
_cell.angle_alpha   90.00
_cell.angle_beta   90.00
_cell.angle_gamma   90.00
#
_symmetry.space_group_name_H-M   'P 1'
#
loop_
_entity.id
_entity.type
_entity.pdbx_description
1 polymer ?
#
loop_
_entity_poly.entity_id
_entity_poly.type
_entity_poly.pdbx_seq_one_letter_code
_entity_poly.pdbx_strand_id
1 'polypeptide(L)' 'MPALLVKVLSDAVGFVGGALAGYWLARVAGIDVLRDLHTNASVIAIAAIGLCGGVGLGAARRWRQARDAG' A
#
# COMPACT_ATOMS: atom_id res chain seq x y z
N MET A 1 23.33 -1.31 -15.82
CA MET A 1 22.82 -0.32 -14.85
C MET A 1 21.31 0.03 -14.93
N PRO A 2 20.51 -0.24 -16.00
CA PRO A 2 19.09 0.15 -16.00
C PRO A 2 18.14 -0.76 -15.20
N ALA A 3 18.56 -2.00 -14.88
CA ALA A 3 17.70 -2.98 -14.20
C ALA A 3 17.35 -2.62 -12.75
N LEU A 4 18.17 -1.80 -12.07
CA LEU A 4 17.90 -1.40 -10.68
C LEU A 4 16.75 -0.41 -10.57
N LEU A 5 16.66 0.57 -11.46
CA LEU A 5 15.58 1.57 -11.45
C LEU A 5 14.22 0.89 -11.65
N VAL A 6 14.14 -0.04 -12.59
CA VAL A 6 12.90 -0.79 -12.86
C VAL A 6 12.48 -1.62 -11.63
N LYS A 7 13.44 -2.10 -10.84
CA LYS A 7 13.16 -2.88 -9.62
C LYS A 7 12.62 -2.00 -8.49
N VAL A 8 13.28 -0.87 -8.22
CA VAL A 8 12.84 0.09 -7.21
C VAL A 8 11.51 0.73 -7.60
N LEU A 9 11.30 1.03 -8.87
CA LEU A 9 10.07 1.65 -9.35
C LEU A 9 8.85 0.74 -9.16
N SER A 10 8.93 -0.56 -9.44
CA SER A 10 7.79 -1.43 -9.12
C SER A 10 7.63 -1.75 -7.65
N ASP A 11 8.69 -1.81 -6.86
CA ASP A 11 8.52 -1.93 -5.41
C ASP A 11 7.76 -0.70 -4.88
N ALA A 12 8.14 0.51 -5.34
CA ALA A 12 7.43 1.74 -5.01
C ALA A 12 5.97 1.75 -5.54
N VAL A 13 5.73 1.32 -6.78
CA VAL A 13 4.36 1.23 -7.34
C VAL A 13 3.52 0.21 -6.57
N GLY A 14 4.12 -0.90 -6.12
CA GLY A 14 3.47 -1.89 -5.27
C GLY A 14 3.10 -1.35 -3.88
N PHE A 15 3.99 -0.55 -3.29
CA PHE A 15 3.71 0.15 -2.04
C PHE A 15 2.58 1.15 -2.19
N VAL A 16 2.68 2.04 -3.18
CA VAL A 16 1.68 3.08 -3.44
C VAL A 16 0.35 2.45 -3.77
N GLY A 17 0.32 1.39 -4.60
CA GLY A 17 -0.91 0.66 -4.92
C GLY A 17 -1.56 0.01 -3.69
N GLY A 18 -0.78 -0.61 -2.80
CA GLY A 18 -1.27 -1.18 -1.55
C GLY A 18 -1.81 -0.13 -0.59
N ALA A 19 -1.09 0.99 -0.44
CA ALA A 19 -1.50 2.10 0.42
C ALA A 19 -2.77 2.76 -0.13
N LEU A 20 -2.90 2.92 -1.45
CA LEU A 20 -4.08 3.47 -2.09
C LEU A 20 -5.29 2.56 -1.92
N ALA A 21 -5.12 1.25 -2.05
CA ALA A 21 -6.18 0.27 -1.84
C ALA A 21 -6.66 0.26 -0.38
N GLY A 22 -5.73 0.29 0.59
CA GLY A 22 -6.07 0.42 2.01
C GLY A 22 -6.79 1.73 2.32
N TYR A 23 -6.35 2.83 1.73
CA TYR A 23 -7.01 4.13 1.85
C TYR A 23 -8.44 4.09 1.29
N TRP A 24 -8.62 3.49 0.11
CA TRP A 24 -9.94 3.32 -0.50
C TRP A 24 -10.86 2.47 0.36
N LEU A 25 -10.34 1.39 0.97
CA LEU A 25 -11.09 0.52 1.88
C LEU A 25 -11.54 1.27 3.14
N ALA A 26 -10.66 2.06 3.75
CA ALA A 26 -10.98 2.89 4.91
C ALA A 26 -12.00 3.99 4.56
N ARG A 27 -11.88 4.58 3.37
CA ARG A 27 -12.81 5.59 2.87
C ARG A 27 -14.20 5.00 2.59
N VAL A 28 -14.29 3.80 2.02
CA VAL A 28 -15.57 3.09 1.82
C VAL A 28 -16.19 2.66 3.15
N ALA A 29 -15.36 2.34 4.15
CA ALA A 29 -15.82 2.09 5.51
C ALA A 29 -16.32 3.37 6.24
N GLY A 30 -16.32 4.54 5.57
CA GLY A 30 -16.79 5.80 6.13
C GLY A 30 -15.80 6.45 7.10
N ILE A 31 -14.57 5.94 7.19
CA ILE A 31 -13.53 6.52 8.03
C ILE A 31 -12.82 7.59 7.20
N ASP A 32 -13.10 8.85 7.53
CA ASP A 32 -12.54 10.02 6.86
C ASP A 32 -11.15 10.33 7.44
N VAL A 33 -10.19 9.45 7.11
CA VAL A 33 -8.80 9.42 7.61
C VAL A 33 -8.08 10.78 7.48
N LEU A 34 -8.36 11.54 6.42
CA LEU A 34 -7.74 12.86 6.17
C LEU A 34 -8.49 14.01 6.84
N ARG A 35 -9.74 13.81 7.25
CA ARG A 35 -10.61 14.87 7.78
C ARG A 35 -10.63 14.89 9.30
N ASP A 36 -10.52 13.73 9.93
CA ASP A 36 -10.77 13.59 11.35
C ASP A 36 -9.58 12.97 12.10
N LEU A 37 -8.37 13.52 11.90
CA LEU A 37 -7.13 13.01 12.52
C LEU A 37 -7.14 13.02 14.06
N HIS A 38 -8.12 13.70 14.67
CA HIS A 38 -8.24 13.83 16.12
C HIS A 38 -9.01 12.66 16.78
N THR A 39 -9.66 11.83 15.98
CA THR A 39 -10.44 10.69 16.49
C THR A 39 -9.56 9.44 16.54
N ASN A 40 -9.63 8.68 17.65
CA ASN A 40 -8.87 7.42 17.81
C ASN A 40 -9.10 6.44 16.65
N ALA A 41 -10.29 6.44 16.05
CA ALA A 41 -10.64 5.65 14.87
C ALA A 41 -9.77 6.00 13.65
N SER A 42 -9.45 7.27 13.45
CA SER A 42 -8.59 7.72 12.35
C SER A 42 -7.15 7.30 12.54
N VAL A 43 -6.63 7.32 13.78
CA VAL A 43 -5.27 6.83 14.09
C VAL A 43 -5.16 5.33 13.78
N ILE A 44 -6.14 4.54 14.19
CA ILE A 44 -6.20 3.10 13.89
C ILE A 44 -6.32 2.86 12.39
N ALA A 45 -7.12 3.66 11.68
CA ALA A 45 -7.27 3.55 10.23
C ALA A 45 -5.99 3.95 9.48
N ILE A 46 -5.27 5.00 9.87
CA ILE A 46 -3.96 5.36 9.29
C ILE A 46 -2.97 4.22 9.50
N ALA A 47 -2.90 3.65 10.71
CA ALA A 47 -2.03 2.53 11.01
C ALA A 47 -2.40 1.30 10.15
N ALA A 48 -3.68 0.99 10.01
CA ALA A 48 -4.17 -0.09 9.15
C ALA A 48 -3.85 0.16 7.67
N ILE A 49 -3.96 1.40 7.17
CA ILE A 49 -3.58 1.77 5.80
C ILE A 49 -2.07 1.61 5.59
N GLY A 50 -1.25 2.05 6.56
CA GLY A 50 0.20 1.88 6.52
C GLY A 50 0.60 0.40 6.48
N LEU A 51 -0.07 -0.44 7.29
CA LEU A 51 0.08 -1.89 7.26
C LEU A 51 -0.37 -2.48 5.92
N CYS A 52 -1.48 -1.99 5.36
CA CYS A 52 -1.98 -2.42 4.04
C CYS A 52 -1.00 -2.04 2.90
N GLY A 53 -0.34 -0.88 2.99
CA GLY A 53 0.76 -0.49 2.10
C GLY A 53 1.96 -1.44 2.19
N GLY A 54 2.33 -1.84 3.41
CA GLY A 54 3.37 -2.86 3.63
C GLY A 54 2.98 -4.24 3.08
N VAL A 55 1.72 -4.65 3.20
CA VAL A 55 1.20 -5.89 2.60
C VAL A 55 1.16 -5.78 1.07
N GLY A 56 0.85 -4.62 0.50
CA GLY A 56 0.89 -4.37 -0.94
C GLY A 56 2.29 -4.43 -1.54
N LEU A 57 3.32 -3.96 -0.82
CA LEU A 57 4.73 -4.21 -1.14
C LEU A 57 5.04 -5.71 -1.20
N GLY A 58 4.58 -6.46 -0.18
CA GLY A 58 4.74 -7.92 -0.12
C GLY A 58 4.05 -8.62 -1.30
N ALA A 59 2.83 -8.21 -1.63
CA ALA A 59 2.08 -8.72 -2.77
C ALA A 59 2.75 -8.37 -4.11
N ALA A 60 3.27 -7.15 -4.28
CA ALA A 60 3.99 -6.74 -5.48
C ALA A 60 5.31 -7.50 -5.67
N ARG A 61 6.06 -7.75 -4.57
CA ARG A 61 7.22 -8.65 -4.61
C ARG A 61 6.85 -10.06 -5.00
N ARG A 62 5.77 -10.59 -4.45
CA ARG A 62 5.27 -11.94 -4.72
C ARG A 62 4.77 -12.08 -6.16
N TRP A 63 4.14 -11.04 -6.71
CA TRP A 63 3.70 -10.97 -8.09
C TRP A 63 4.88 -10.90 -9.06
N ARG A 64 5.95 -10.19 -8.71
CA ARG A 64 7.21 -10.20 -9.47
C ARG A 64 7.89 -11.57 -9.45
N GLN A 65 7.98 -12.21 -8.30
CA GLN A 65 8.53 -13.57 -8.20
C GLN A 65 7.71 -14.59 -9.01
N ALA A 66 6.38 -14.43 -9.06
CA ALA A 66 5.52 -15.26 -9.89
C ALA A 66 5.69 -14.98 -11.41
N ARG A 67 6.16 -13.79 -11.79
CA ARG A 67 6.43 -13.42 -13.20
C ARG A 67 7.86 -13.70 -13.66
N ASP A 68 8.84 -13.71 -12.76
CA ASP A 68 10.23 -14.11 -13.04
C ASP A 68 10.40 -15.65 -13.04
N ALA A 69 9.41 -16.41 -12.55
CA ALA A 69 9.41 -17.88 -12.52
C ALA A 69 8.75 -18.55 -13.73
N GLY A 70 8.31 -17.77 -14.74
CA GLY A 70 7.81 -18.25 -16.03
C GLY A 70 8.64 -17.70 -17.18
#